data_AF-A0A961Z1Y7-F1
#
_entry.id   AF-A0A961Z1Y7-F1
#
_cell.length_a   1.000
_cell.length_b   1.000
_cell.length_c   1.000
_cell.angle_alpha   90.00
_cell.angle_beta   90.00
_cell.angle_gamma   90.00
#
_symmetry.space_group_name_H-M   'P 1'
#
loop_
_entity.id
_entity.type
_entity.pdbx_description
1 polymer ?
#
loop_
_entity_poly.entity_id
_entity_poly.type
_entity_poly.pdbx_seq_one_letter_code
_entity_poly.pdbx_strand_id
1 'polypeptide(L)' 'MSEPAYLTAVMPRRRSVAVTVGGVAVGGDHPVVVQSMTNTDTADIDATALQVMQLARAGSEL' A
#
# COMPACT_ATOMS: atom_id res chain seq x y z
N MET A 1 -6.46 29.90 14.21
CA MET A 1 -6.47 28.47 13.86
C MET A 1 -6.16 28.41 12.38
N SER A 2 -4.93 28.07 12.00
CA SER A 2 -4.48 28.10 10.59
C SER A 2 -5.12 26.94 9.82
N GLU A 3 -5.77 27.23 8.70
CA GLU A 3 -6.22 26.18 7.77
C GLU A 3 -5.02 25.41 7.21
N PRO A 4 -5.11 24.07 7.07
CA PRO A 4 -4.08 23.31 6.37
C PRO A 4 -4.12 23.68 4.89
N ALA A 5 -2.98 24.11 4.35
CA ALA A 5 -2.83 24.35 2.92
C ALA A 5 -3.01 23.02 2.18
N TYR A 6 -4.15 22.84 1.50
CA TYR A 6 -4.38 21.70 0.63
C TYR A 6 -3.55 21.90 -0.64
N LEU A 7 -2.58 21.01 -0.87
CA LEU A 7 -1.72 21.05 -2.05
C LEU A 7 -2.57 20.75 -3.30
N THR A 8 -2.78 21.77 -4.14
CA THR A 8 -3.55 21.69 -5.38
C THR A 8 -2.73 21.20 -6.58
N ALA A 9 -1.43 20.98 -6.42
CA ALA A 9 -0.50 20.57 -7.49
C ALA A 9 0.05 19.16 -7.26
N VAL A 10 0.16 18.37 -8.34
CA VAL A 10 0.80 17.05 -8.32
C VAL A 10 2.28 17.21 -7.99
N MET A 11 2.71 16.66 -6.85
CA MET A 11 4.11 16.72 -6.43
C MET A 11 4.92 15.56 -7.03
N PRO A 12 6.17 15.82 -7.45
CA PRO A 12 7.07 14.75 -7.86
C PRO A 12 7.34 13.80 -6.68
N ARG A 13 7.41 12.50 -6.96
CA ARG A 13 7.72 11.48 -5.94
C ARG A 13 9.10 11.74 -5.34
N ARG A 14 9.19 11.69 -4.00
CA ARG A 14 10.44 11.86 -3.25
C ARG A 14 11.46 10.79 -3.65
N ARG A 15 12.71 11.20 -3.89
CA ARG A 15 13.84 10.27 -4.01
C ARG A 15 14.02 9.46 -2.73
N SER A 16 14.05 8.14 -2.89
CA SER A 16 14.18 7.17 -1.80
C SER A 16 15.06 6.00 -2.23
N VAL A 17 15.64 5.30 -1.26
CA VAL A 17 16.34 4.04 -1.53
C VAL A 17 15.30 2.98 -1.89
N ALA A 18 15.56 2.19 -2.93
CA ALA A 18 14.70 1.07 -3.29
C ALA A 18 14.95 -0.11 -2.33
N VAL A 19 13.88 -0.75 -1.88
CA VAL A 19 13.90 -1.94 -1.03
C VAL A 19 13.00 -3.03 -1.63
N THR A 20 13.28 -4.28 -1.29
CA THR A 20 12.47 -5.42 -1.73
C THR A 20 11.68 -5.99 -0.55
N VAL A 21 10.37 -6.12 -0.72
CA VAL A 21 9.44 -6.72 0.26
C VAL A 21 8.81 -7.94 -0.41
N GLY A 22 9.21 -9.15 0.00
CA GLY A 22 8.64 -10.39 -0.57
C GLY A 22 8.77 -10.54 -2.09
N GLY A 23 9.75 -9.86 -2.72
CA GLY A 23 9.94 -9.83 -4.18
C GLY A 23 9.38 -8.57 -4.86
N VAL A 24 8.63 -7.72 -4.16
CA VAL A 24 8.09 -6.45 -4.66
C VAL A 24 9.06 -5.31 -4.38
N ALA A 25 9.40 -4.53 -5.40
CA ALA A 25 10.31 -3.38 -5.27
C ALA A 25 9.55 -2.11 -4.87
N VAL A 26 9.95 -1.48 -3.77
CA VAL A 26 9.32 -0.27 -3.20
C VAL A 26 10.36 0.84 -3.10
N GLY A 27 10.01 2.06 -3.50
CA GLY A 27 10.94 3.20 -3.46
C GLY A 27 11.81 3.32 -4.71
N GLY A 28 12.74 4.27 -4.71
CA GLY A 28 13.55 4.61 -5.89
C GLY A 28 12.67 5.03 -7.07
N ASP A 29 13.06 4.56 -8.27
CA ASP A 29 12.40 4.86 -9.54
C ASP A 29 11.32 3.81 -9.92
N HIS A 30 11.04 2.83 -9.04
CA HIS A 30 9.97 1.85 -9.26
C HIS A 30 8.58 2.50 -9.15
N PRO A 31 7.53 1.93 -9.77
CA PRO A 31 6.15 2.42 -9.64
C PRO A 31 5.67 2.57 -8.19
N VAL A 32 4.60 3.33 -7.99
CA VAL A 32 3.92 3.36 -6.68
C VAL A 32 3.13 2.08 -6.56
N VAL A 33 3.32 1.38 -5.45
CA VAL A 33 2.72 0.08 -5.18
C VAL A 33 1.42 0.25 -4.38
N VAL A 34 0.41 -0.52 -4.71
CA VAL A 34 -0.90 -0.54 -4.05
C VAL A 34 -0.88 -1.56 -2.92
N GLN A 35 -1.08 -1.09 -1.69
CA GLN A 35 -1.19 -1.92 -0.50
C GLN A 35 -2.59 -1.79 0.11
N SER A 36 -3.09 -2.89 0.66
CA SER A 36 -4.31 -2.93 1.46
C SER A 36 -4.05 -3.50 2.86
N MET A 37 -5.09 -3.59 3.68
CA MET A 37 -5.03 -4.16 5.02
C MET A 37 -6.29 -4.97 5.29
N THR A 38 -6.13 -6.14 5.91
CA THR A 38 -7.27 -6.92 6.40
C THR A 38 -7.96 -6.18 7.55
N ASN A 39 -9.25 -6.43 7.71
CA ASN A 39 -10.04 -5.90 8.83
C ASN A 39 -10.82 -6.99 9.58
N THR A 40 -10.59 -8.26 9.23
CA THR A 40 -11.01 -9.41 10.00
C THR A 40 -10.25 -9.48 11.33
N ASP A 41 -10.78 -10.23 12.29
CA ASP A 41 -9.98 -10.64 13.44
C ASP A 41 -8.84 -11.53 12.93
N THR A 42 -7.59 -11.10 13.12
CA THR A 42 -6.41 -11.83 12.66
C THR A 42 -6.33 -13.25 13.25
N ALA A 43 -6.93 -13.50 14.41
CA ALA A 43 -7.00 -14.84 15.00
C ALA A 43 -7.95 -15.78 14.23
N ASP A 44 -8.89 -15.23 13.45
CA ASP A 44 -9.72 -15.98 12.51
C ASP A 44 -8.96 -16.22 11.21
N ILE A 45 -8.34 -17.40 11.12
CA ILE A 45 -7.48 -17.81 10.01
C ILE A 45 -8.26 -17.82 8.69
N ASP A 46 -9.47 -18.39 8.69
CA ASP A 46 -10.25 -18.60 7.48
C ASP A 46 -10.75 -17.27 6.92
N ALA A 47 -11.32 -16.42 7.78
CA ALA A 47 -11.78 -15.10 7.37
C ALA A 47 -10.62 -14.24 6.83
N THR A 48 -9.48 -14.25 7.52
CA THR A 48 -8.31 -13.47 7.14
C THR A 48 -7.71 -13.96 5.82
N ALA A 49 -7.55 -15.28 5.63
CA ALA A 49 -7.03 -15.84 4.39
C ALA A 49 -7.95 -15.55 3.19
N LEU A 50 -9.26 -15.64 3.38
CA LEU A 50 -10.25 -15.29 2.36
C LEU A 50 -10.14 -13.81 1.96
N GLN A 51 -10.02 -12.92 2.94
CA GLN A 51 -9.89 -11.49 2.66
C GLN A 51 -8.57 -11.16 1.94
N VAL A 52 -7.44 -11.76 2.34
CA VAL A 52 -6.16 -11.58 1.63
C VAL A 52 -6.30 -11.94 0.16
N MET A 53 -6.94 -13.07 -0.17
CA MET A 53 -7.19 -13.47 -1.56
C MET A 53 -8.08 -12.47 -2.30
N GLN A 54 -9.08 -11.90 -1.64
CA GLN A 54 -9.95 -10.88 -2.24
C GLN A 54 -9.19 -9.58 -2.52
N LEU A 55 -8.36 -9.13 -1.58
CA LEU A 55 -7.52 -7.93 -1.74
C LEU A 55 -6.51 -8.11 -2.89
N ALA A 56 -5.85 -9.27 -2.96
CA ALA A 56 -4.95 -9.58 -4.07
C ALA A 56 -5.67 -9.57 -5.43
N ARG A 57 -6.86 -10.16 -5.51
CA ARG A 57 -7.70 -10.12 -6.73
C ARG A 57 -8.15 -8.71 -7.10
N ALA A 58 -8.35 -7.83 -6.11
CA ALA A 58 -8.68 -6.43 -6.32
C ALA A 58 -7.48 -5.57 -6.74
N GLY A 59 -6.26 -6.11 -6.71
CA GLY A 59 -5.04 -5.42 -7.12
C GLY A 59 -4.13 -4.98 -5.97
N SER A 60 -4.32 -5.48 -4.75
CA SER A 60 -3.31 -5.33 -3.70
C SER A 60 -2.06 -6.09 -4.08
N GLU A 61 -0.92 -5.41 -4.05
CA GLU A 61 0.40 -5.95 -4.42
C GLU A 61 1.19 -6.41 -3.18
N LEU A 62 0.76 -5.97 -1.99
CA LEU A 62 1.23 -6.40 -0.67
C LEU A 62 0.06 -6.46 0.32
#